data_AF-A0A257TBH8-F1
#
_entry.id   AF-A0A257TBH8-F1
#
_cell.length_a   1.000
_cell.length_b   1.000
_cell.length_c   1.000
_cell.angle_alpha   90.00
_cell.angle_beta   90.00
_cell.angle_gamma   90.00
#
_symmetry.space_group_name_H-M   'P 1'
#
loop_
_entity.id
_entity.type
_entity.pdbx_description
1 polymer ?
#
loop_
_entity_poly.entity_id
_entity_poly.type
_entity_poly.pdbx_seq_one_letter_code
_entity_poly.pdbx_strand_id
1 'polypeptide(L)'
;MNRWVATMTGILLIGSFAAGAQASTDRASAPYPLTHNRTIAQMREQLNHEEIAQHQLEERIITLKAHHDRAGVIRAEQQLRSRKANIAGLREELHDAMTNGEGYQSKTH
;
A
#
# COMPACT_ATOMS: atom_id res chain seq x y z
N MET A 1 -4.91 -12.17 49.40
CA MET A 1 -4.90 -10.69 49.33
C MET A 1 -3.48 -10.19 49.57
N ASN A 2 -3.09 -9.14 48.84
CA ASN A 2 -1.82 -8.37 48.82
C ASN A 2 -0.68 -9.05 48.03
N ARG A 3 -0.48 -8.78 46.73
CA ARG A 3 -0.16 -7.55 45.96
C ARG A 3 1.19 -6.90 46.34
N TRP A 4 2.00 -6.76 45.28
CA TRP A 4 3.09 -5.81 45.02
C TRP A 4 4.53 -6.26 45.23
N VAL A 5 5.01 -6.94 44.18
CA VAL A 5 6.23 -6.66 43.40
C VAL A 5 7.05 -5.48 43.94
N ALA A 6 8.20 -5.81 44.52
CA ALA A 6 9.38 -4.96 44.57
C ALA A 6 10.50 -5.73 43.87
N THR A 7 10.86 -5.32 42.66
CA THR A 7 12.05 -5.82 41.95
C THR A 7 12.77 -4.60 41.41
N MET A 8 13.68 -4.06 42.23
CA MET A 8 15.13 -4.21 42.07
C MET A 8 15.70 -3.45 40.86
N THR A 9 16.12 -2.23 41.17
CA THR A 9 17.49 -1.70 40.97
C THR A 9 18.46 -2.55 40.12
N GLY A 10 19.00 -1.92 39.07
CA GLY A 10 20.26 -2.29 38.40
C GLY A 10 20.54 -1.35 37.22
N ILE A 11 21.20 -0.20 37.42
CA ILE A 11 22.67 0.01 37.42
C ILE A 11 23.25 0.35 36.03
N LEU A 12 23.78 1.57 35.96
CA LEU A 12 24.92 2.12 35.22
C LEU A 12 24.97 2.19 33.67
N LEU A 13 24.96 3.44 33.19
CA LEU A 13 26.03 4.13 32.41
C LEU A 13 26.93 3.29 31.50
N ILE A 14 26.96 3.64 30.20
CA ILE A 14 28.09 3.76 29.23
C ILE A 14 27.38 4.24 27.93
N GLY A 15 27.70 5.33 27.23
CA GLY A 15 28.99 5.88 26.84
C GLY A 15 29.13 5.78 25.31
N SER A 16 29.18 6.93 24.65
CA SER A 16 29.79 7.19 23.33
C SER A 16 29.07 6.85 22.00
N PHE A 17 28.79 7.95 21.28
CA PHE A 17 28.97 8.23 19.84
C PHE A 17 29.04 7.07 18.83
N ALA A 18 28.21 7.14 17.80
CA ALA A 18 28.65 7.10 16.40
C ALA A 18 27.54 7.54 15.45
N ALA A 19 27.97 8.34 14.46
CA ALA A 19 27.21 8.89 13.36
C ALA A 19 26.52 7.83 12.49
N GLY A 20 25.44 8.23 11.79
CA GLY A 20 25.01 7.49 10.61
C GLY A 20 23.71 7.98 9.99
N ALA A 21 23.85 8.59 8.82
CA ALA A 21 22.82 8.83 7.81
C ALA A 21 21.78 9.93 8.08
N GLN A 22 22.12 11.12 7.54
CA GLN A 22 21.17 11.97 6.85
C GLN A 22 20.14 11.15 6.07
N ALA A 23 18.86 11.42 6.30
CA ALA A 23 17.88 11.45 5.22
C ALA A 23 17.25 12.84 5.25
N SER A 24 17.96 13.79 4.63
CA SER A 24 17.34 14.96 4.04
C SER A 24 16.26 14.49 3.07
N THR A 25 15.01 14.53 3.52
CA THR A 25 13.84 14.71 2.67
C THR A 25 13.10 15.85 3.35
N ASP A 26 13.58 17.08 3.16
CA ASP A 26 13.24 17.90 2.00
C ASP A 26 11.73 17.78 1.69
N ARG A 27 11.03 18.88 1.95
CA ARG A 27 9.64 19.11 1.57
C ARG A 27 8.64 18.12 2.18
N ALA A 28 8.14 18.46 3.38
CA ALA A 28 6.76 18.17 3.73
C ALA A 28 5.85 18.88 2.71
N SER A 29 5.71 18.26 1.54
CA SER A 29 4.73 18.66 0.53
C SER A 29 3.39 18.55 1.22
N ALA A 30 2.76 19.70 1.44
CA ALA A 30 1.46 19.80 2.05
C ALA A 30 0.52 18.74 1.43
N PRO A 31 -0.21 17.97 2.24
CA PRO A 31 -1.05 16.90 1.74
C PRO A 31 -2.05 17.50 0.77
N TYR A 32 -1.92 17.12 -0.49
CA TYR A 32 -2.87 17.47 -1.53
C TYR A 32 -4.22 16.90 -1.09
N PRO A 33 -5.30 17.70 -1.01
CA PRO A 33 -6.62 17.15 -0.81
C PRO A 33 -7.03 16.52 -2.15
N LEU A 34 -6.52 15.32 -2.40
CA LEU A 34 -7.07 14.41 -3.37
C LEU A 34 -8.54 14.26 -3.01
N THR A 35 -9.40 14.61 -3.95
CA THR A 35 -10.83 14.36 -3.88
C THR A 35 -11.04 12.91 -3.42
N HIS A 36 -11.42 12.73 -2.15
CA HIS A 36 -11.45 11.48 -1.37
C HIS A 36 -10.17 11.04 -0.63
N ASN A 37 -9.62 11.86 0.28
CA ASN A 37 -8.96 11.46 1.55
C ASN A 37 -7.95 10.27 1.56
N ARG A 38 -7.43 9.83 0.41
CA ARG A 38 -6.45 8.74 0.27
C ARG A 38 -5.11 9.32 -0.14
N THR A 39 -4.06 8.93 0.58
CA THR A 39 -2.69 9.33 0.23
C THR A 39 -2.17 8.51 -0.95
N ILE A 40 -1.15 9.01 -1.67
CA ILE A 40 -0.46 8.25 -2.73
C ILE A 40 0.03 6.90 -2.21
N ALA A 41 0.51 6.84 -0.97
CA ALA A 41 0.94 5.59 -0.33
C ALA A 41 -0.22 4.59 -0.18
N GLN A 42 -1.39 5.04 0.25
CA GLN A 42 -2.59 4.19 0.35
C GLN A 42 -3.08 3.70 -1.02
N MET A 43 -3.01 4.55 -2.05
CA MET A 43 -3.35 4.14 -3.41
C MET A 43 -2.37 3.08 -3.96
N ARG A 44 -1.07 3.22 -3.69
CA ARG A 44 -0.05 2.21 -4.05
C ARG A 44 -0.28 0.89 -3.33
N GLU A 45 -0.59 0.94 -2.04
CA GLU A 45 -0.90 -0.25 -1.25
C GLU A 45 -2.14 -0.98 -1.77
N GLN A 46 -3.20 -0.22 -2.07
CA GLN A 46 -4.42 -0.77 -2.66
C GLN A 46 -4.15 -1.39 -4.05
N LEU A 47 -3.35 -0.73 -4.88
CA LEU A 47 -2.94 -1.27 -6.18
C LEU A 47 -2.24 -2.62 -6.02
N ASN A 48 -1.23 -2.69 -5.14
CA ASN A 48 -0.49 -3.92 -4.89
C ASN A 48 -1.39 -5.05 -4.37
N HIS A 49 -2.34 -4.72 -3.48
CA HIS A 49 -3.32 -5.70 -3.00
C HIS A 49 -4.20 -6.25 -4.13
N GLU A 50 -4.70 -5.38 -5.01
CA GLU A 50 -5.51 -5.80 -6.15
C GLU A 50 -4.70 -6.62 -7.18
N GLU A 51 -3.43 -6.28 -7.42
CA GLU A 51 -2.54 -7.03 -8.31
C GLU A 51 -2.26 -8.45 -7.78
N ILE A 52 -2.01 -8.60 -6.47
CA ILE A 52 -1.87 -9.92 -5.83
C ILE A 52 -3.17 -10.72 -5.96
N ALA A 53 -4.31 -10.10 -5.70
CA ALA A 53 -5.61 -10.76 -5.81
C ALA A 53 -5.97 -11.14 -7.25
N GLN A 54 -5.55 -10.34 -8.24
CA GLN A 54 -5.65 -10.69 -9.67
C GLN A 54 -4.83 -11.94 -9.95
N HIS A 55 -3.58 -12.00 -9.50
CA HIS A 55 -2.69 -13.13 -9.73
C HIS A 55 -3.25 -14.43 -9.15
N GLN A 56 -3.70 -14.40 -7.89
CA GLN A 56 -4.34 -15.56 -7.24
C GLN A 56 -5.59 -16.04 -7.99
N LEU A 57 -6.34 -15.11 -8.59
CA LEU A 57 -7.52 -15.45 -9.37
C LEU A 57 -7.16 -16.10 -10.71
N GLU A 58 -6.07 -15.66 -11.35
CA GLU A 58 -5.52 -16.28 -12.56
C GLU A 58 -5.06 -17.72 -12.27
N GLU A 59 -4.35 -17.96 -11.16
CA GLU A 59 -3.98 -19.31 -10.71
C GLU A 59 -5.21 -20.18 -10.47
N ARG A 60 -6.22 -19.63 -9.80
CA ARG A 60 -7.48 -20.35 -9.56
C ARG A 60 -8.17 -20.74 -10.86
N ILE A 61 -8.16 -19.89 -11.89
CA ILE A 61 -8.71 -20.22 -13.20
C ILE A 61 -7.96 -21.41 -13.82
N ILE A 62 -6.64 -21.45 -13.70
CA ILE A 62 -5.82 -22.58 -14.19
C ILE A 62 -6.23 -23.87 -13.48
N THR A 63 -6.35 -23.86 -12.16
CA THR A 63 -6.80 -25.01 -11.37
C THR A 63 -8.22 -25.45 -11.76
N LEU A 64 -9.16 -24.53 -11.92
CA LEU A 64 -10.53 -24.84 -12.32
C LEU A 64 -10.59 -25.44 -13.73
N LYS A 65 -9.76 -24.97 -14.66
CA LYS A 65 -9.61 -25.56 -16.00
C LYS A 65 -9.08 -27.00 -15.92
N ALA A 66 -8.09 -27.24 -15.06
CA ALA A 66 -7.54 -28.59 -14.84
C ALA A 66 -8.58 -29.56 -14.24
N HIS A 67 -9.51 -29.07 -13.42
CA HIS A 67 -10.62 -29.87 -12.87
C HIS A 67 -11.86 -29.93 -13.77
N HIS A 68 -11.81 -29.36 -14.99
CA HIS A 68 -12.94 -29.27 -15.91
C HIS A 68 -14.20 -28.56 -15.33
N ASP A 69 -14.03 -27.71 -14.31
CA ASP A 69 -15.13 -26.92 -13.74
C ASP A 69 -15.42 -25.68 -14.60
N ARG A 70 -16.19 -25.87 -15.66
CA ARG A 70 -16.54 -24.81 -16.61
C ARG A 70 -17.32 -23.65 -15.97
N ALA A 71 -18.21 -23.95 -15.02
CA ALA A 71 -19.00 -22.92 -14.33
C ALA A 71 -18.12 -22.09 -13.37
N GLY A 72 -17.19 -22.75 -12.68
CA GLY A 72 -16.16 -22.09 -11.88
C GLY A 72 -15.29 -21.17 -12.72
N VAL A 73 -14.80 -21.64 -13.88
CA VAL A 73 -13.98 -20.85 -14.80
C VAL A 73 -14.71 -19.57 -15.25
N ILE A 74 -15.96 -19.66 -15.69
CA ILE A 74 -16.72 -18.49 -16.16
C ILE A 74 -16.85 -17.43 -15.05
N ARG A 75 -17.18 -17.85 -13.82
CA ARG A 75 -17.29 -16.93 -12.68
C ARG A 75 -15.95 -16.29 -12.33
N ALA A 76 -14.88 -17.07 -12.30
CA ALA A 76 -13.54 -16.57 -12.00
C ALA A 76 -13.02 -15.63 -13.09
N GLU A 77 -13.29 -15.91 -14.38
CA GLU A 77 -12.94 -15.03 -15.50
C GLU A 77 -13.75 -13.72 -15.46
N GLN A 78 -15.03 -13.76 -15.08
CA GLN A 78 -15.83 -12.54 -14.89
C GLN A 78 -15.28 -11.67 -13.74
N GLN A 79 -14.93 -12.31 -12.62
CA GLN A 79 -14.30 -11.62 -11.50
C GLN A 79 -12.93 -11.03 -11.91
N LEU A 80 -12.16 -11.72 -12.75
CA LEU A 80 -10.88 -11.25 -13.25
C LEU A 80 -11.03 -9.99 -14.10
N ARG A 81 -12.04 -9.93 -14.96
CA ARG A 81 -12.34 -8.73 -15.76
C ARG A 81 -12.68 -7.53 -14.88
N SER A 82 -13.51 -7.73 -13.86
CA SER A 82 -13.85 -6.67 -12.91
C SER A 82 -12.62 -6.16 -12.16
N ARG A 83 -11.74 -7.06 -11.70
CA ARG A 83 -10.50 -6.67 -11.02
C ARG A 83 -9.54 -5.90 -11.93
N LYS A 84 -9.39 -6.33 -13.19
CA LYS A 84 -8.56 -5.61 -14.17
C LYS A 84 -9.07 -4.19 -14.42
N ALA A 85 -10.39 -3.99 -14.48
CA ALA A 85 -10.97 -2.65 -14.58
C ALA A 85 -10.68 -1.80 -13.32
N ASN A 86 -10.81 -2.38 -12.12
CA ASN A 86 -10.48 -1.68 -10.87
C ASN A 86 -9.01 -1.27 -10.80
N ILE A 87 -8.09 -2.16 -11.18
CA ILE A 87 -6.64 -1.88 -11.22
C ILE A 87 -6.36 -0.76 -12.22
N ALA A 88 -6.97 -0.80 -13.41
CA ALA A 88 -6.81 0.27 -14.40
C ALA A 88 -7.27 1.63 -13.84
N GLY A 89 -8.44 1.69 -13.19
CA GLY A 89 -8.93 2.90 -12.54
C GLY A 89 -8.02 3.40 -11.41
N LEU A 90 -7.50 2.50 -10.58
CA LEU A 90 -6.55 2.85 -9.51
C LEU A 90 -5.21 3.36 -10.06
N ARG A 91 -4.73 2.81 -11.19
CA ARG A 91 -3.52 3.30 -11.85
C ARG A 91 -3.74 4.69 -12.42
N GLU A 92 -4.89 4.94 -13.03
CA GLU A 92 -5.27 6.25 -13.56
C GLU A 92 -5.38 7.28 -12.43
N GLU A 93 -6.09 6.96 -11.34
CA GLU A 93 -6.22 7.83 -10.16
C GLU A 93 -4.86 8.14 -9.53
N LEU A 94 -3.99 7.13 -9.42
CA LEU A 94 -2.63 7.30 -8.90
C LEU A 94 -1.76 8.13 -9.85
N HIS A 95 -1.88 7.94 -11.16
CA HIS A 95 -1.18 8.74 -12.16
C HIS A 95 -1.61 10.20 -12.05
N ASP A 96 -2.91 10.47 -12.04
CA ASP A 96 -3.48 11.80 -11.88
C ASP A 96 -3.06 12.46 -10.57
N ALA A 97 -3.01 11.68 -9.48
CA ALA A 97 -2.53 12.17 -8.19
C ALA A 97 -1.06 12.58 -8.21
N MET A 98 -0.20 11.85 -8.92
CA MET A 98 1.21 12.20 -9.08
C MET A 98 1.38 13.40 -10.01
N THR A 99 0.70 13.42 -11.16
CA THR A 99 0.84 14.48 -12.18
C THR A 99 0.19 15.80 -11.75
N ASN A 100 -1.01 15.77 -11.18
CA ASN A 100 -1.69 16.99 -10.72
C ASN A 100 -1.15 17.49 -9.37
N GLY A 101 -0.56 16.61 -8.55
CA GLY A 101 0.23 17.00 -7.39
C GLY A 101 1.46 17.84 -7.77
N GLU A 102 2.10 17.53 -8.91
CA GLU A 102 3.22 18.31 -9.46
C GLU A 102 2.77 19.67 -10.06
N GLY A 103 1.60 19.73 -10.72
CA GLY A 103 1.07 20.95 -11.34
C GLY A 103 0.80 22.11 -10.37
N TYR A 104 0.50 21.83 -9.10
CA TYR A 104 0.38 22.86 -8.05
C TYR A 104 1.73 23.31 -7.49
N GLN A 105 2.73 22.43 -7.48
CA GLN A 105 4.09 22.79 -7.06
C GLN A 105 4.77 23.70 -8.10
N SER A 106 4.49 23.49 -9.40
CA SER A 106 4.99 24.36 -10.47
C SER A 106 4.34 25.75 -10.52
N LYS A 107 3.16 25.95 -9.90
CA LYS A 107 2.46 27.26 -9.85
C LYS A 107 2.66 28.01 -8.53
N THR A 108 3.37 27.41 -7.57
CA THR A 108 3.76 28.06 -6.31
C THR A 108 5.21 28.56 -6.31
N HIS A 109 5.82 28.70 -7.50
CA HIS A 109 7.12 29.35 -7.69
C HIS A 109 7.06 30.38 -8.81
#